data_AF-A0A969AIQ1-F1
#
_entry.id   AF-A0A969AIQ1-F1
#
_cell.length_a   1.000
_cell.length_b   1.000
_cell.length_c   1.000
_cell.angle_alpha   90.00
_cell.angle_beta   90.00
_cell.angle_gamma   90.00
#
_symmetry.space_group_name_H-M   'P 1'
#
loop_
_entity.id
_entity.type
_entity.pdbx_description
1 polymer ?
#
loop_
_entity_poly.entity_id
_entity_poly.type
_entity_poly.pdbx_seq_one_letter_code
_entity_poly.pdbx_strand_id
1 'polypeptide(L)'
;MGLLQPSTWLRGLFGSRNDRVIKGLLPLVAAVNAFEPAFERLSDEALGAKTAEFKTRLAEGKTLDEILPEAFAVAREAAKRTLGQRLFDVQVLGGVALHRGAIAEMMTGEGKTLTSVAPAYLNALTGRGVHIVTVNDYLARRDAAWNGPVFGALEMTVGCIQSRMRSEERIPQYQADITYGTNSEFGFDYLRDNMKSRIEDQCQRHRQFAIIDEVDSILIDEARTPLIISGPAEQATDRYYLADRVVRRWKQQKKGMEKAELDELVDKTVKGVGPEKEEERLRIEQQYYYVYSEKGHNAYMTEAGILAAQKELGIPDFYAIEVMNDNWPHHLEQAIRAHVIYEAEVAYVVKEGEVIIVDEFTGRLMEGRRWSDGLHQAVEAKEGIKIREENQTLATVTIQNFFRLYEKLSGMTGTALTEAAEFFKIYKLDVIVIPTNRPLRRLAHDDRVFLTEKEKWNAVVGEVADTH
;
A
#
# COMPACT_ATOMS: atom_id res chain seq x y z
N MET A 1 9.05 -52.04 -14.64
CA MET A 1 8.22 -51.55 -15.77
C MET A 1 8.23 -50.03 -15.67
N GLY A 2 9.22 -49.40 -16.30
CA GLY A 2 9.47 -47.96 -16.18
C GLY A 2 8.48 -47.18 -17.03
N LEU A 3 7.74 -46.26 -16.39
CA LEU A 3 6.91 -45.28 -17.07
C LEU A 3 7.85 -44.26 -17.72
N LEU A 4 8.00 -44.38 -19.04
CA LEU A 4 8.65 -43.43 -19.92
C LEU A 4 8.07 -42.03 -19.67
N GLN A 5 8.90 -41.11 -19.16
CA GLN A 5 8.60 -39.69 -19.22
C GLN A 5 8.43 -39.27 -20.70
N PRO A 6 7.43 -38.44 -21.04
CA PRO A 6 7.26 -37.98 -22.41
C PRO A 6 8.52 -37.26 -22.90
N SER A 7 9.14 -37.88 -23.90
CA SER A 7 10.45 -37.58 -24.45
C SER A 7 10.58 -36.17 -25.01
N THR A 8 11.77 -35.60 -24.81
CA THR A 8 12.39 -34.37 -25.33
C THR A 8 12.12 -34.05 -26.81
N TRP A 9 11.68 -35.02 -27.61
CA TRP A 9 11.32 -34.92 -29.03
C TRP A 9 10.04 -34.11 -29.30
N LEU A 10 9.03 -34.15 -28.42
CA LEU A 10 7.80 -33.36 -28.59
C LEU A 10 8.03 -31.85 -28.37
N ARG A 11 9.03 -31.47 -27.56
CA ARG A 11 9.46 -30.06 -27.39
C ARG A 11 10.13 -29.52 -28.66
N GLY A 12 10.87 -30.36 -29.39
CA GLY A 12 11.56 -29.96 -30.63
C GLY A 12 10.63 -29.72 -31.82
N LEU A 13 9.47 -30.39 -31.88
CA LEU A 13 8.50 -30.27 -32.99
C LEU A 13 7.46 -29.14 -32.82
N PHE A 14 7.05 -28.82 -31.58
CA PHE A 14 5.99 -27.83 -31.31
C PHE A 14 6.47 -26.55 -30.61
N GLY A 15 7.71 -26.52 -30.11
CA GLY A 15 8.25 -25.42 -29.30
C GLY A 15 7.56 -25.28 -27.94
N SER A 16 8.22 -24.62 -27.00
CA SER A 16 7.63 -24.22 -25.72
C SER A 16 6.48 -23.21 -25.92
N ARG A 17 5.66 -22.98 -24.88
CA ARG A 17 4.68 -21.86 -24.88
C ARG A 17 5.40 -20.54 -25.17
N ASN A 18 6.58 -20.33 -24.59
CA ASN A 18 7.39 -19.14 -24.80
C ASN A 18 7.83 -19.00 -26.26
N ASP A 19 8.30 -20.07 -26.89
CA ASP A 19 8.73 -20.02 -28.31
C ASP A 19 7.60 -19.61 -29.25
N ARG A 20 6.38 -20.07 -28.98
CA ARG A 20 5.18 -19.66 -29.74
C ARG A 20 4.84 -18.19 -29.55
N VAL A 21 4.94 -17.68 -28.32
CA VAL A 21 4.73 -16.26 -28.03
C VAL A 21 5.77 -15.42 -28.75
N ILE A 22 7.07 -15.73 -28.61
CA ILE A 22 8.16 -15.00 -29.26
C ILE A 22 8.01 -15.02 -30.78
N LYS A 23 7.75 -16.19 -31.39
CA LYS A 23 7.51 -16.29 -32.85
C LYS A 23 6.33 -15.43 -33.30
N GLY A 24 5.27 -15.32 -32.50
CA GLY A 24 4.13 -14.44 -32.78
C GLY A 24 4.45 -12.94 -32.68
N LEU A 25 5.52 -12.56 -31.97
CA LEU A 25 5.97 -11.16 -31.85
C LEU A 25 6.96 -10.75 -32.96
N LEU A 26 7.67 -11.70 -33.58
CA LEU A 26 8.67 -11.39 -34.62
C LEU A 26 8.13 -10.56 -35.80
N PRO A 27 6.90 -10.75 -36.30
CA PRO A 27 6.35 -9.90 -37.34
C PRO A 27 6.26 -8.42 -36.94
N LEU A 28 5.99 -8.12 -35.66
CA LEU A 28 5.97 -6.74 -35.16
C LEU A 28 7.38 -6.15 -35.14
N VAL A 29 8.39 -6.93 -34.77
CA VAL A 29 9.81 -6.48 -34.83
C VAL A 29 10.19 -6.13 -36.27
N ALA A 30 9.82 -6.98 -37.23
CA ALA A 30 10.05 -6.72 -38.65
C ALA A 30 9.34 -5.44 -39.12
N ALA A 31 8.10 -5.21 -38.67
CA ALA A 31 7.35 -3.99 -38.99
C ALA A 31 8.02 -2.73 -38.40
N VAL A 32 8.50 -2.79 -37.14
CA VAL A 32 9.28 -1.70 -36.53
C VAL A 32 10.56 -1.43 -37.32
N ASN A 33 11.30 -2.48 -37.70
CA ASN A 33 12.53 -2.37 -38.48
C ASN A 33 12.28 -1.75 -39.87
N ALA A 34 11.11 -1.98 -40.48
CA ALA A 34 10.78 -1.45 -41.80
C ALA A 34 10.65 0.09 -41.84
N PHE A 35 10.34 0.73 -40.71
CA PHE A 35 10.26 2.20 -40.61
C PHE A 35 11.63 2.88 -40.49
N GLU A 36 12.66 2.15 -40.06
CA GLU A 36 13.97 2.73 -39.73
C GLU A 36 14.59 3.55 -40.89
N PRO A 37 14.65 3.07 -42.15
CA PRO A 37 15.25 3.85 -43.24
C PRO A 37 14.51 5.16 -43.55
N ALA A 38 13.20 5.23 -43.27
CA ALA A 38 12.41 6.43 -43.46
C ALA A 38 12.65 7.42 -42.31
N PHE A 39 12.72 6.94 -41.08
CA PHE A 39 12.85 7.77 -39.89
C PHE A 39 14.27 8.30 -39.68
N GLU A 40 15.30 7.57 -40.11
CA GLU A 40 16.67 8.09 -40.18
C GLU A 40 16.80 9.38 -41.00
N ARG A 41 15.90 9.58 -41.98
CA ARG A 41 15.91 10.76 -42.88
C ARG A 41 15.09 11.94 -42.35
N LEU A 42 14.31 11.74 -41.29
CA LEU A 42 13.53 12.82 -40.70
C LEU A 42 14.45 13.82 -39.98
N SER A 43 14.10 15.10 -39.99
CA SER A 43 14.68 16.07 -39.05
C SER A 43 14.20 15.77 -37.63
N ASP A 44 14.89 16.31 -36.62
CA ASP A 44 14.47 16.16 -35.22
C ASP A 44 13.06 16.74 -34.99
N GLU A 45 12.76 17.88 -35.62
CA GLU A 45 11.43 18.49 -35.60
C GLU A 45 10.36 17.58 -36.20
N ALA A 46 10.64 16.95 -37.35
CA ALA A 46 9.70 16.03 -37.99
C ALA A 46 9.51 14.73 -37.18
N LEU A 47 10.56 14.27 -36.49
CA LEU A 47 10.49 13.12 -35.59
C LEU A 47 9.63 13.45 -34.35
N GLY A 48 9.83 14.62 -33.74
CA GLY A 48 9.00 15.09 -32.62
C GLY A 48 7.54 15.30 -33.02
N ALA A 49 7.28 15.84 -34.22
CA ALA A 49 5.94 16.05 -34.74
C ALA A 49 5.10 14.76 -34.89
N LYS A 50 5.74 13.58 -34.96
CA LYS A 50 5.04 12.29 -34.95
C LYS A 50 4.19 12.08 -33.71
N THR A 51 4.58 12.63 -32.57
CA THR A 51 3.79 12.58 -31.34
C THR A 51 2.40 13.20 -31.51
N ALA A 52 2.32 14.39 -32.12
CA ALA A 52 1.05 15.06 -32.38
C ALA A 52 0.21 14.30 -33.42
N GLU A 53 0.86 13.72 -34.44
CA GLU A 53 0.22 12.85 -35.43
C GLU A 53 -0.43 11.63 -34.75
N PHE A 54 0.30 10.93 -33.87
CA PHE A 54 -0.24 9.77 -33.17
C PHE A 54 -1.38 10.13 -32.24
N LYS A 55 -1.27 11.23 -31.48
CA LYS A 55 -2.37 11.71 -30.61
C LYS A 55 -3.64 11.99 -31.44
N THR A 56 -3.51 12.60 -32.61
CA THR A 56 -4.64 12.81 -33.55
C THR A 56 -5.24 11.48 -34.02
N ARG A 57 -4.42 10.52 -34.45
CA ARG A 57 -4.89 9.20 -34.90
C ARG A 57 -5.63 8.43 -33.80
N LEU A 58 -5.17 8.53 -32.55
CA LEU A 58 -5.87 7.94 -31.41
C LEU A 58 -7.22 8.62 -31.15
N ALA A 59 -7.29 9.95 -31.27
CA ALA A 59 -8.55 10.70 -31.17
C ALA A 59 -9.54 10.34 -32.29
N GLU A 60 -9.05 9.96 -33.47
CA GLU A 60 -9.83 9.44 -34.60
C GLU A 60 -10.25 7.97 -34.44
N GLY A 61 -9.88 7.32 -33.33
CA GLY A 61 -10.32 5.96 -32.98
C GLY A 61 -9.33 4.85 -33.33
N LYS A 62 -8.10 5.17 -33.76
CA LYS A 62 -7.04 4.16 -33.85
C LYS A 62 -6.67 3.63 -32.47
N THR A 63 -6.28 2.38 -32.41
CA THR A 63 -5.80 1.74 -31.18
C THR A 63 -4.28 1.90 -31.01
N LEU A 64 -3.79 1.74 -29.78
CA LEU A 64 -2.36 1.72 -29.49
C LEU A 64 -1.63 0.60 -30.27
N ASP A 65 -2.26 -0.57 -30.39
CA ASP A 65 -1.69 -1.71 -31.13
C ASP A 65 -1.51 -1.42 -32.63
N GLU A 66 -2.43 -0.67 -33.24
CA GLU A 66 -2.33 -0.28 -34.66
C GLU A 66 -1.18 0.69 -34.93
N ILE A 67 -0.87 1.59 -33.98
CA ILE A 67 0.23 2.55 -34.13
C ILE A 67 1.55 2.05 -33.54
N LEU A 68 1.54 0.92 -32.81
CA LEU A 68 2.69 0.38 -32.08
C LEU A 68 3.95 0.27 -32.94
N PRO A 69 3.94 -0.33 -34.15
CA PRO A 69 5.18 -0.49 -34.91
C PRO A 69 5.83 0.85 -35.27
N GLU A 70 5.02 1.84 -35.62
CA GLU A 70 5.48 3.17 -35.99
C GLU A 70 5.98 3.95 -34.77
N ALA A 71 5.21 3.93 -33.66
CA ALA A 71 5.59 4.60 -32.42
C ALA A 71 6.88 4.01 -31.82
N PHE A 72 7.07 2.69 -31.88
CA PHE A 72 8.30 2.04 -31.44
C PHE A 72 9.51 2.42 -32.29
N ALA A 73 9.32 2.55 -33.62
CA ALA A 73 10.38 2.99 -34.51
C ALA A 73 10.77 4.46 -34.26
N VAL A 74 9.79 5.33 -34.00
CA VAL A 74 10.02 6.73 -33.60
C VAL A 74 10.81 6.80 -32.28
N ALA A 75 10.39 6.05 -31.26
CA ALA A 75 11.08 6.00 -29.98
C ALA A 75 12.51 5.45 -30.10
N ARG A 76 12.71 4.43 -30.95
CA ARG A 76 14.04 3.89 -31.25
C ARG A 76 14.96 4.92 -31.90
N GLU A 77 14.45 5.66 -32.89
CA GLU A 77 15.24 6.67 -33.59
C GLU A 77 15.60 7.83 -32.65
N ALA A 78 14.66 8.26 -31.79
CA ALA A 78 14.94 9.26 -30.76
C ALA A 78 16.03 8.79 -29.77
N ALA A 79 15.97 7.54 -29.31
CA ALA A 79 17.00 6.97 -28.43
C ALA A 79 18.38 6.90 -29.12
N LYS A 80 18.41 6.54 -30.40
CA LYS A 80 19.64 6.52 -31.19
C LYS A 80 20.25 7.91 -31.33
N ARG A 81 19.45 8.94 -31.60
CA ARG A 81 19.94 10.33 -31.76
C ARG A 81 20.41 10.97 -30.47
N THR A 82 19.67 10.75 -29.39
CA THR A 82 19.91 11.43 -28.11
C THR A 82 20.92 10.70 -27.21
N LEU A 83 20.89 9.36 -27.20
CA LEU A 83 21.74 8.54 -26.33
C LEU A 83 22.85 7.81 -27.10
N GLY A 84 22.82 7.83 -28.43
CA GLY A 84 23.70 6.99 -29.26
C GLY A 84 23.35 5.50 -29.18
N GLN A 85 22.17 5.15 -28.65
CA GLN A 85 21.77 3.77 -28.38
C GLN A 85 20.53 3.39 -29.19
N ARG A 86 20.72 2.58 -30.23
CA ARG A 86 19.63 1.98 -30.99
C ARG A 86 19.06 0.79 -30.21
N LEU A 87 17.74 0.78 -29.99
CA LEU A 87 17.06 -0.38 -29.41
C LEU A 87 17.28 -1.63 -30.29
N PHE A 88 17.83 -2.70 -29.71
CA PHE A 88 17.96 -4.00 -30.34
C PHE A 88 16.61 -4.67 -30.55
N ASP A 89 16.56 -5.66 -31.42
CA ASP A 89 15.33 -6.40 -31.73
C ASP A 89 14.78 -7.12 -30.50
N VAL A 90 15.66 -7.63 -29.62
CA VAL A 90 15.26 -8.22 -28.34
C VAL A 90 14.66 -7.20 -27.37
N GLN A 91 15.13 -5.95 -27.41
CA GLN A 91 14.57 -4.86 -26.62
C GLN A 91 13.21 -4.43 -27.18
N VAL A 92 13.00 -4.48 -28.49
CA VAL A 92 11.67 -4.31 -29.08
C VAL A 92 10.72 -5.42 -28.65
N LEU A 93 11.16 -6.69 -28.65
CA LEU A 93 10.37 -7.80 -28.12
C LEU A 93 9.96 -7.58 -26.65
N GLY A 94 10.92 -7.20 -25.80
CA GLY A 94 10.67 -6.86 -24.40
C GLY A 94 9.68 -5.70 -24.27
N GLY A 95 9.84 -4.64 -25.05
CA GLY A 95 8.93 -3.51 -25.06
C GLY A 95 7.50 -3.88 -25.46
N VAL A 96 7.33 -4.77 -26.44
CA VAL A 96 5.99 -5.27 -26.83
C VAL A 96 5.38 -6.14 -25.73
N ALA A 97 6.18 -6.98 -25.05
CA ALA A 97 5.72 -7.74 -23.89
C ALA A 97 5.21 -6.82 -22.77
N LEU A 98 5.96 -5.75 -22.45
CA LEU A 98 5.55 -4.73 -21.48
C LEU A 98 4.25 -4.03 -21.90
N HIS A 99 4.15 -3.60 -23.16
CA HIS A 99 2.93 -2.95 -23.67
C HIS A 99 1.69 -3.85 -23.52
N ARG A 100 1.84 -5.16 -23.67
CA ARG A 100 0.75 -6.15 -23.55
C ARG A 100 0.39 -6.51 -22.10
N GLY A 101 1.04 -5.88 -21.11
CA GLY A 101 0.78 -6.17 -19.70
C GLY A 101 1.39 -7.49 -19.22
N ALA A 102 2.55 -7.87 -19.78
CA ALA A 102 3.31 -9.04 -19.35
C ALA A 102 4.59 -8.64 -18.61
N ILE A 103 5.24 -9.62 -17.99
CA ILE A 103 6.58 -9.48 -17.46
C ILE A 103 7.58 -9.89 -18.55
N ALA A 104 8.49 -8.99 -18.89
CA ALA A 104 9.62 -9.28 -19.79
C ALA A 104 10.82 -9.76 -18.96
N GLU A 105 11.13 -11.05 -19.00
CA GLU A 105 12.37 -11.57 -18.43
C GLU A 105 13.52 -11.31 -19.40
N MET A 106 14.44 -10.45 -18.98
CA MET A 106 15.61 -10.01 -19.74
C MET A 106 16.85 -10.08 -18.86
N MET A 107 17.88 -10.77 -19.33
CA MET A 107 19.15 -10.91 -18.60
C MET A 107 19.77 -9.54 -18.28
N THR A 108 20.48 -9.47 -17.15
CA THR A 108 21.24 -8.27 -16.78
C THR A 108 22.21 -7.89 -17.88
N GLY A 109 22.20 -6.60 -18.25
CA GLY A 109 23.02 -6.07 -19.35
C GLY A 109 22.33 -6.03 -20.72
N GLU A 110 21.13 -6.62 -20.89
CA GLU A 110 20.34 -6.52 -22.13
C GLU A 110 19.66 -5.14 -22.30
N GLY A 111 19.78 -4.23 -21.31
CA GLY A 111 19.27 -2.86 -21.38
C GLY A 111 17.79 -2.72 -21.03
N LYS A 112 17.38 -3.24 -19.86
CA LYS A 112 16.04 -3.10 -19.27
C LYS A 112 15.56 -1.63 -19.26
N THR A 113 16.37 -0.71 -18.73
CA THR A 113 16.08 0.73 -18.66
C THR A 113 15.77 1.36 -20.02
N LEU A 114 16.49 0.98 -21.08
CA LEU A 114 16.24 1.49 -22.44
C LEU A 114 15.00 0.82 -23.08
N THR A 115 14.78 -0.45 -22.76
CA THR A 115 13.63 -1.22 -23.24
C THR A 115 12.28 -0.63 -22.80
N SER A 116 12.23 -0.01 -21.61
CA SER A 116 11.02 0.63 -21.09
C SER A 116 10.57 1.85 -21.89
N VAL A 117 11.46 2.50 -22.65
CA VAL A 117 11.19 3.77 -23.34
C VAL A 117 10.08 3.64 -24.37
N ALA A 118 10.16 2.65 -25.27
CA ALA A 118 9.18 2.46 -26.34
C ALA A 118 7.75 2.17 -25.84
N PRO A 119 7.51 1.21 -24.91
CA PRO A 119 6.17 1.01 -24.35
C PRO A 119 5.71 2.17 -23.47
N ALA A 120 6.61 2.86 -22.75
CA ALA A 120 6.23 4.06 -22.00
C ALA A 120 5.76 5.18 -22.93
N TYR A 121 6.52 5.46 -24.01
CA TYR A 121 6.14 6.43 -25.03
C TYR A 121 4.78 6.10 -25.65
N LEU A 122 4.62 4.86 -26.16
CA LEU A 122 3.37 4.44 -26.80
C LEU A 122 2.17 4.62 -25.88
N ASN A 123 2.27 4.18 -24.62
CA ASN A 123 1.15 4.28 -23.68
C ASN A 123 0.93 5.71 -23.17
N ALA A 124 1.94 6.56 -23.14
CA ALA A 124 1.82 7.96 -22.73
C ALA A 124 1.03 8.80 -23.76
N LEU A 125 0.93 8.36 -25.02
CA LEU A 125 0.16 9.03 -26.07
C LEU A 125 -1.34 9.17 -25.75
N THR A 126 -1.87 8.40 -24.80
CA THR A 126 -3.25 8.55 -24.31
C THR A 126 -3.47 9.77 -23.42
N GLY A 127 -2.39 10.41 -22.93
CA GLY A 127 -2.46 11.58 -22.06
C GLY A 127 -2.89 11.30 -20.61
N ARG A 128 -3.00 10.03 -20.19
CA ARG A 128 -3.37 9.67 -18.80
C ARG A 128 -2.19 9.23 -17.93
N GLY A 129 -0.98 9.43 -18.41
CA GLY A 129 0.26 9.20 -17.67
C GLY A 129 0.73 7.74 -17.65
N VAL A 130 2.05 7.55 -17.56
CA VAL A 130 2.69 6.25 -17.34
C VAL A 130 3.58 6.32 -16.11
N HIS A 131 3.47 5.35 -15.21
CA HIS A 131 4.34 5.25 -14.04
C HIS A 131 5.44 4.21 -14.27
N ILE A 132 6.69 4.62 -14.11
CA ILE A 132 7.85 3.72 -14.13
C ILE A 132 8.35 3.58 -12.70
N VAL A 133 8.27 2.36 -12.17
CA VAL A 133 8.57 2.04 -10.77
C VAL A 133 9.94 1.39 -10.71
N THR A 134 10.79 1.89 -9.82
CA THR A 134 12.13 1.35 -9.55
C THR A 134 12.27 0.98 -8.07
N VAL A 135 13.31 0.25 -7.71
CA VAL A 135 13.54 -0.20 -6.32
C VAL A 135 14.02 0.91 -5.38
N ASN A 136 14.55 2.03 -5.89
CA ASN A 136 15.00 3.14 -5.03
C ASN A 136 15.04 4.50 -5.74
N ASP A 137 15.04 5.57 -4.94
CA ASP A 137 15.03 6.97 -5.41
C ASP A 137 16.21 7.32 -6.33
N TYR A 138 17.39 6.72 -6.11
CA TYR A 138 18.57 6.96 -6.95
C TYR A 138 18.34 6.44 -8.37
N LEU A 139 17.83 5.21 -8.51
CA LEU A 139 17.51 4.63 -9.81
C LEU A 139 16.39 5.40 -10.50
N ALA A 140 15.32 5.75 -9.79
CA ALA A 140 14.23 6.57 -10.33
C ALA A 140 14.78 7.89 -10.93
N ARG A 141 15.62 8.61 -10.17
CA ARG A 141 16.21 9.88 -10.61
C ARG A 141 17.19 9.71 -11.75
N ARG A 142 18.07 8.69 -11.67
CA ARG A 142 19.05 8.36 -12.70
C ARG A 142 18.34 8.04 -14.02
N ASP A 143 17.34 7.18 -13.99
CA ASP A 143 16.66 6.69 -15.20
C ASP A 143 15.75 7.76 -15.81
N ALA A 144 15.10 8.58 -14.97
CA ALA A 144 14.38 9.76 -15.43
C ALA A 144 15.30 10.75 -16.15
N ALA A 145 16.49 11.02 -15.60
CA ALA A 145 17.48 11.91 -16.22
C ALA A 145 18.09 11.29 -17.48
N TRP A 146 18.36 9.99 -17.48
CA TRP A 146 18.95 9.26 -18.61
C TRP A 146 18.00 9.19 -19.80
N ASN A 147 16.72 8.84 -19.58
CA ASN A 147 15.73 8.71 -20.64
C ASN A 147 15.03 10.05 -20.97
N GLY A 148 15.17 11.06 -20.12
CA GLY A 148 14.60 12.40 -20.30
C GLY A 148 14.86 13.02 -21.66
N PRO A 149 16.11 13.03 -22.19
CA PRO A 149 16.40 13.52 -23.54
C PRO A 149 15.63 12.80 -24.64
N VAL A 150 15.41 11.48 -24.50
CA VAL A 150 14.64 10.69 -25.49
C VAL A 150 13.19 11.14 -25.52
N PHE A 151 12.55 11.25 -24.35
CA PHE A 151 11.17 11.71 -24.25
C PHE A 151 11.02 13.18 -24.66
N GLY A 152 11.98 14.03 -24.29
CA GLY A 152 12.01 15.43 -24.71
C GLY A 152 12.07 15.59 -26.24
N ALA A 153 12.90 14.81 -26.92
CA ALA A 153 12.94 14.78 -28.39
C ALA A 153 11.64 14.30 -29.05
N LEU A 154 10.75 13.67 -28.28
CA LEU A 154 9.44 13.21 -28.70
C LEU A 154 8.30 14.11 -28.17
N GLU A 155 8.61 15.33 -27.72
CA GLU A 155 7.62 16.28 -27.17
C GLU A 155 6.82 15.69 -25.99
N MET A 156 7.49 14.87 -25.16
CA MET A 156 6.93 14.27 -23.94
C MET A 156 7.60 14.84 -22.70
N THR A 157 6.81 14.97 -21.63
CA THR A 157 7.28 15.44 -20.33
C THR A 157 7.63 14.29 -19.41
N VAL A 158 8.67 14.46 -18.59
CA VAL A 158 9.13 13.46 -17.61
C VAL A 158 9.14 14.07 -16.22
N GLY A 159 8.42 13.44 -15.30
CA GLY A 159 8.43 13.72 -13.87
C GLY A 159 9.19 12.67 -13.09
N CYS A 160 9.69 13.02 -11.92
CA CYS A 160 10.34 12.07 -11.01
C CYS A 160 9.97 12.40 -9.57
N ILE A 161 9.27 11.51 -8.89
CA ILE A 161 8.96 11.65 -7.47
C ILE A 161 10.12 11.12 -6.61
N GLN A 162 10.37 11.78 -5.48
CA GLN A 162 11.44 11.44 -4.54
C GLN A 162 10.92 11.60 -3.10
N SER A 163 11.44 10.81 -2.17
CA SER A 163 10.97 10.75 -0.78
C SER A 163 10.96 12.09 -0.04
N ARG A 164 11.87 13.01 -0.37
CA ARG A 164 11.97 14.34 0.26
C ARG A 164 11.04 15.41 -0.32
N MET A 165 10.26 15.09 -1.35
CA MET A 165 9.35 16.05 -1.97
C MET A 165 8.10 16.28 -1.13
N ARG A 166 7.74 17.55 -0.94
CA ARG A 166 6.44 17.93 -0.37
C ARG A 166 5.31 17.67 -1.36
N SER A 167 4.08 17.62 -0.86
CA SER A 167 2.89 17.34 -1.66
C SER A 167 2.74 18.29 -2.86
N GLU A 168 3.03 19.58 -2.68
CA GLU A 168 2.89 20.59 -3.73
C GLU A 168 3.92 20.39 -4.85
N GLU A 169 5.11 19.86 -4.50
CA GLU A 169 6.19 19.58 -5.46
C GLU A 169 5.89 18.33 -6.30
N ARG A 170 5.05 17.41 -5.79
CA ARG A 170 4.66 16.16 -6.47
C ARG A 170 3.62 16.37 -7.55
N ILE A 171 2.72 17.34 -7.38
CA ILE A 171 1.66 17.64 -8.36
C ILE A 171 2.22 17.81 -9.78
N PRO A 172 3.19 18.69 -10.06
CA PRO A 172 3.74 18.82 -11.41
C PRO A 172 4.52 17.57 -11.88
N GLN A 173 5.01 16.72 -10.97
CA GLN A 173 5.67 15.46 -11.36
C GLN A 173 4.66 14.46 -11.92
N TYR A 174 3.53 14.27 -11.22
CA TYR A 174 2.41 13.50 -11.74
C TYR A 174 1.70 14.18 -12.91
N GLN A 175 1.87 15.51 -13.06
CA GLN A 175 1.73 16.40 -14.24
C GLN A 175 2.27 15.84 -15.56
N ALA A 176 3.37 15.09 -15.48
CA ALA A 176 4.10 14.64 -16.65
C ALA A 176 3.43 13.47 -17.39
N ASP A 177 3.80 13.29 -18.66
CA ASP A 177 3.38 12.16 -19.49
C ASP A 177 3.97 10.84 -18.96
N ILE A 178 5.21 10.87 -18.46
CA ILE A 178 5.89 9.75 -17.79
C ILE A 178 6.36 10.19 -16.42
N THR A 179 6.05 9.42 -15.37
CA THR A 179 6.49 9.68 -13.99
C THR A 179 7.33 8.51 -13.48
N TYR A 180 8.57 8.79 -13.06
CA TYR A 180 9.43 7.83 -12.38
C TYR A 180 9.28 7.92 -10.87
N GLY A 181 9.35 6.79 -10.17
CA GLY A 181 9.30 6.76 -8.70
C GLY A 181 9.61 5.39 -8.14
N THR A 182 9.43 5.22 -6.84
CA THR A 182 9.52 3.92 -6.16
C THR A 182 8.13 3.41 -5.80
N ASN A 183 8.01 2.11 -5.53
CA ASN A 183 6.73 1.53 -5.10
C ASN A 183 6.16 2.23 -3.85
N SER A 184 7.06 2.62 -2.94
CA SER A 184 6.72 3.21 -1.66
C SER A 184 6.23 4.63 -1.85
N GLU A 185 6.90 5.42 -2.69
CA GLU A 185 6.46 6.78 -2.98
C GLU A 185 5.08 6.81 -3.66
N PHE A 186 4.88 5.98 -4.68
CA PHE A 186 3.56 5.88 -5.34
C PHE A 186 2.48 5.37 -4.38
N GLY A 187 2.78 4.37 -3.55
CA GLY A 187 1.80 3.81 -2.62
C GLY A 187 1.45 4.76 -1.47
N PHE A 188 2.44 5.47 -0.91
CA PHE A 188 2.19 6.47 0.13
C PHE A 188 1.50 7.73 -0.41
N ASP A 189 1.79 8.16 -1.64
CA ASP A 189 1.03 9.23 -2.28
C ASP A 189 -0.42 8.84 -2.49
N TYR A 190 -0.69 7.59 -2.88
CA TYR A 190 -2.06 7.07 -2.93
C TYR A 190 -2.74 7.11 -1.56
N LEU A 191 -2.08 6.63 -0.50
CA LEU A 191 -2.65 6.70 0.85
C LEU A 191 -2.92 8.15 1.29
N ARG A 192 -1.96 9.06 1.05
CA ARG A 192 -2.10 10.50 1.34
C ARG A 192 -3.26 11.14 0.58
N ASP A 193 -3.41 10.82 -0.71
CA ASP A 193 -4.48 11.38 -1.54
C ASP A 193 -5.88 10.95 -1.06
N ASN A 194 -6.01 9.73 -0.53
CA ASN A 194 -7.27 9.25 0.06
C ASN A 194 -7.58 9.84 1.45
N MET A 195 -6.65 10.57 2.06
CA MET A 195 -6.87 11.32 3.30
C MET A 195 -7.14 12.81 3.07
N LYS A 196 -7.01 13.31 1.83
CA LYS A 196 -7.29 14.71 1.50
C LYS A 196 -8.80 14.94 1.39
N SER A 197 -9.27 16.08 1.87
CA SER A 197 -10.68 16.45 1.84
C SER A 197 -11.15 17.00 0.49
N ARG A 198 -10.22 17.44 -0.37
CA ARG A 198 -10.49 18.04 -1.67
C ARG A 198 -9.74 17.30 -2.77
N ILE A 199 -10.38 17.13 -3.92
CA ILE A 199 -9.83 16.40 -5.08
C ILE A 199 -8.65 17.19 -5.69
N GLU A 200 -8.78 18.50 -5.73
CA GLU A 200 -7.76 19.43 -6.24
C GLU A 200 -6.44 19.41 -5.46
N ASP A 201 -6.46 18.93 -4.22
CA ASP A 201 -5.26 18.78 -3.42
C ASP A 201 -4.54 17.45 -3.72
N GLN A 202 -5.19 16.49 -4.40
CA GLN A 202 -4.60 15.20 -4.74
C GLN A 202 -3.46 15.34 -5.75
N CYS A 203 -2.39 14.57 -5.57
CA CYS A 203 -1.22 14.63 -6.44
C CYS A 203 -1.29 13.61 -7.58
N GLN A 204 -1.80 12.41 -7.34
CA GLN A 204 -1.96 11.38 -8.36
C GLN A 204 -3.13 11.67 -9.29
N ARG A 205 -2.98 11.31 -10.56
CA ARG A 205 -4.04 11.35 -11.57
C ARG A 205 -4.59 9.95 -11.83
N HIS A 206 -4.49 9.48 -13.06
CA HIS A 206 -4.97 8.17 -13.47
C HIS A 206 -3.89 7.11 -13.21
N ARG A 207 -4.31 5.94 -12.74
CA ARG A 207 -3.46 4.74 -12.68
C ARG A 207 -3.66 3.94 -13.97
N GLN A 208 -3.26 4.52 -15.11
CA GLN A 208 -3.47 3.87 -16.41
C GLN A 208 -2.47 2.74 -16.64
N PHE A 209 -1.17 3.02 -16.57
CA PHE A 209 -0.15 2.04 -16.91
C PHE A 209 1.06 2.15 -15.97
N ALA A 210 1.45 1.01 -15.39
CA ALA A 210 2.68 0.87 -14.64
C ALA A 210 3.65 -0.11 -15.31
N ILE A 211 4.92 0.29 -15.38
CA ILE A 211 6.05 -0.57 -15.74
C ILE A 211 6.92 -0.68 -14.50
N ILE A 212 7.05 -1.90 -13.95
CA ILE A 212 7.83 -2.15 -12.74
C ILE A 212 9.19 -2.74 -13.13
N ASP A 213 10.27 -2.02 -12.82
CA ASP A 213 11.63 -2.53 -12.89
C ASP A 213 11.95 -3.38 -11.65
N GLU A 214 12.72 -4.45 -11.85
CA GLU A 214 12.96 -5.52 -10.87
C GLU A 214 11.64 -5.99 -10.19
N VAL A 215 10.70 -6.42 -11.04
CA VAL A 215 9.33 -6.77 -10.64
C VAL A 215 9.25 -7.89 -9.60
N ASP A 216 10.19 -8.82 -9.57
CA ASP A 216 10.34 -9.86 -8.56
C ASP A 216 10.67 -9.26 -7.19
N SER A 217 11.64 -8.34 -7.14
CA SER A 217 11.99 -7.64 -5.89
C SER A 217 10.79 -6.85 -5.34
N ILE A 218 10.03 -6.16 -6.20
CA ILE A 218 8.94 -5.28 -5.75
C ILE A 218 7.65 -6.04 -5.45
N LEU A 219 7.21 -6.93 -6.34
CA LEU A 219 5.89 -7.57 -6.22
C LEU A 219 5.92 -8.91 -5.45
N ILE A 220 7.08 -9.49 -5.21
CA ILE A 220 7.24 -10.71 -4.41
C ILE A 220 7.94 -10.38 -3.09
N ASP A 221 9.19 -9.90 -3.15
CA ASP A 221 10.00 -9.74 -1.94
C ASP A 221 9.49 -8.63 -1.01
N GLU A 222 9.25 -7.43 -1.55
CA GLU A 222 8.78 -6.27 -0.78
C GLU A 222 7.28 -6.34 -0.47
N ALA A 223 6.50 -7.08 -1.26
CA ALA A 223 5.05 -7.17 -1.13
C ALA A 223 4.55 -7.81 0.18
N ARG A 224 5.47 -8.36 0.99
CA ARG A 224 5.20 -8.95 2.30
C ARG A 224 4.78 -7.94 3.36
N THR A 225 5.20 -6.68 3.23
CA THR A 225 4.90 -5.63 4.23
C THR A 225 3.90 -4.62 3.65
N PRO A 226 2.77 -4.34 4.31
CA PRO A 226 1.86 -3.30 3.87
C PRO A 226 2.46 -1.90 4.07
N LEU A 227 2.02 -0.95 3.25
CA LEU A 227 2.27 0.47 3.47
C LEU A 227 1.24 1.00 4.46
N ILE A 228 1.70 1.60 5.55
CA ILE A 228 0.87 2.07 6.65
C ILE A 228 1.21 3.52 6.97
N ILE A 229 0.20 4.38 7.00
CA ILE A 229 0.30 5.70 7.62
C ILE A 229 -0.31 5.60 9.01
N SER A 230 0.51 5.86 10.02
CA SER A 230 0.06 6.02 11.40
C SER A 230 0.13 7.48 11.81
N GLY A 231 -0.78 7.91 12.65
CA GLY A 231 -0.77 9.22 13.26
C GLY A 231 -1.15 9.15 14.73
N PRO A 232 -0.94 10.24 15.49
CA PRO A 232 -1.40 10.30 16.86
C PRO A 232 -2.91 10.03 16.89
N ALA A 233 -3.36 9.19 17.82
CA ALA A 233 -4.78 9.10 18.11
C ALA A 233 -5.25 10.48 18.59
N GLU A 234 -6.25 11.06 17.92
CA GLU A 234 -6.86 12.35 18.25
C GLU A 234 -7.71 12.31 19.55
N GLN A 235 -7.33 11.45 20.50
CA GLN A 235 -7.91 11.47 21.83
C GLN A 235 -7.06 12.38 22.68
N ALA A 236 -7.57 13.60 22.92
CA ALA A 236 -7.00 14.50 23.90
C ALA A 236 -6.95 13.75 25.23
N THR A 237 -5.74 13.38 25.65
CA THR A 237 -5.44 12.60 26.85
C THR A 237 -6.07 13.24 28.09
N ASP A 238 -6.20 14.57 28.06
CA ASP A 238 -6.90 15.41 29.03
C ASP A 238 -8.36 15.00 29.28
N ARG A 239 -9.08 14.52 28.25
CA ARG A 239 -10.48 14.09 28.39
C ARG A 239 -10.61 12.89 29.31
N TYR A 240 -9.67 11.94 29.26
CA TYR A 240 -9.66 10.79 30.18
C TYR A 240 -9.45 11.23 31.63
N TYR A 241 -8.54 12.18 31.89
CA TYR A 241 -8.34 12.73 33.24
C TYR A 241 -9.55 13.54 33.73
N LEU A 242 -10.22 14.28 32.84
CA LEU A 242 -11.43 15.03 33.17
C LEU A 242 -12.62 14.09 33.46
N ALA A 243 -12.82 13.08 32.62
CA ALA A 243 -13.84 12.04 32.83
C ALA A 243 -13.59 11.28 34.14
N ASP A 244 -12.35 10.87 34.42
CA ASP A 244 -11.95 10.26 35.69
C ASP A 244 -12.33 11.14 36.89
N ARG A 245 -12.02 12.45 36.83
CA ARG A 245 -12.35 13.40 37.90
C ARG A 245 -13.85 13.47 38.17
N VAL A 246 -14.69 13.51 37.13
CA VAL A 246 -16.16 13.53 37.25
C VAL A 246 -16.64 12.24 37.90
N VAL A 247 -16.24 11.09 37.37
CA VAL A 247 -16.70 9.78 37.84
C VAL A 247 -16.25 9.49 39.28
N ARG A 248 -15.04 9.91 39.68
CA ARG A 248 -14.60 9.81 41.09
C ARG A 248 -15.53 10.54 42.05
N ARG A 249 -15.97 11.75 41.71
CA ARG A 249 -16.93 12.51 42.53
C ARG A 249 -18.27 11.80 42.59
N TRP A 250 -18.76 11.30 41.46
CA TRP A 250 -20.03 10.59 41.40
C TRP A 250 -20.01 9.30 42.23
N LYS A 251 -18.89 8.56 42.20
CA LYS A 251 -18.68 7.38 43.06
C LYS A 251 -18.71 7.76 44.54
N GLN A 252 -18.05 8.85 44.93
CA GLN A 252 -18.08 9.36 46.32
C GLN A 252 -19.50 9.80 46.75
N GLN A 253 -20.27 10.39 45.83
CA GLN A 253 -21.66 10.81 46.07
C GLN A 253 -22.67 9.65 45.99
N LYS A 254 -22.23 8.42 45.72
CA LYS A 254 -23.08 7.23 45.51
C LYS A 254 -24.15 7.46 44.43
N LYS A 255 -23.72 8.04 43.30
CA LYS A 255 -24.59 8.35 42.15
C LYS A 255 -24.63 7.24 41.09
N GLY A 256 -24.08 6.06 41.39
CA GLY A 256 -24.18 4.87 40.55
C GLY A 256 -25.27 3.93 41.05
N MET A 257 -25.90 3.21 40.13
CA MET A 257 -26.85 2.15 40.43
C MET A 257 -26.45 0.86 39.70
N GLU A 258 -26.37 -0.27 40.41
CA GLU A 258 -26.16 -1.56 39.75
C GLU A 258 -27.49 -2.02 39.12
N LYS A 259 -27.42 -2.57 37.90
CA LYS A 259 -28.60 -2.88 37.09
C LYS A 259 -29.53 -3.93 37.73
N ALA A 260 -28.99 -4.97 38.34
CA ALA A 260 -29.80 -5.96 39.06
C ALA A 260 -30.45 -5.36 40.32
N GLU A 261 -29.76 -4.47 41.05
CA GLU A 261 -30.36 -3.73 42.17
C GLU A 261 -31.51 -2.82 41.72
N LEU A 262 -31.33 -2.13 40.59
CA LEU A 262 -32.38 -1.34 39.96
C LEU A 262 -33.59 -2.19 39.57
N ASP A 263 -33.36 -3.32 38.90
CA ASP A 263 -34.40 -4.26 38.48
C ASP A 263 -35.21 -4.76 39.69
N GLU A 264 -34.53 -5.08 40.79
CA GLU A 264 -35.18 -5.50 42.05
C GLU A 264 -36.04 -4.38 42.66
N LEU A 265 -35.56 -3.13 42.62
CA LEU A 265 -36.29 -1.98 43.16
C LEU A 265 -37.56 -1.66 42.35
N VAL A 266 -37.47 -1.77 41.03
CA VAL A 266 -38.62 -1.62 40.12
C VAL A 266 -39.65 -2.71 40.38
N ASP A 267 -39.22 -3.98 40.51
CA ASP A 267 -40.11 -5.13 40.75
C ASP A 267 -40.84 -5.06 42.10
N LYS A 268 -40.22 -4.44 43.12
CA LYS A 268 -40.85 -4.18 44.42
C LYS A 268 -41.93 -3.09 44.34
N THR A 269 -41.77 -2.14 43.42
CA THR A 269 -42.61 -0.94 43.35
C THR A 269 -43.82 -1.14 42.41
N VAL A 270 -43.60 -1.78 41.26
CA VAL A 270 -44.64 -2.04 40.25
C VAL A 270 -44.63 -3.53 39.88
N LYS A 271 -45.76 -4.22 40.09
CA LYS A 271 -45.91 -5.63 39.72
C LYS A 271 -46.40 -5.77 38.27
N GLY A 272 -45.85 -6.74 37.55
CA GLY A 272 -46.29 -7.10 36.20
C GLY A 272 -45.33 -6.62 35.10
N VAL A 273 -45.85 -6.52 33.88
CA VAL A 273 -45.15 -6.01 32.69
C VAL A 273 -46.10 -5.03 31.97
N GLY A 274 -45.58 -3.88 31.55
CA GLY A 274 -46.37 -2.83 30.93
C GLY A 274 -45.69 -1.46 30.98
N PRO A 275 -46.24 -0.44 30.31
CA PRO A 275 -45.66 0.90 30.21
C PRO A 275 -45.43 1.57 31.57
N GLU A 276 -46.30 1.33 32.56
CA GLU A 276 -46.17 1.86 33.93
C GLU A 276 -44.87 1.38 34.62
N LYS A 277 -44.41 0.17 34.31
CA LYS A 277 -43.15 -0.36 34.87
C LYS A 277 -41.92 0.32 34.26
N GLU A 278 -42.00 0.66 32.98
CA GLU A 278 -40.92 1.37 32.29
C GLU A 278 -40.84 2.84 32.72
N GLU A 279 -41.99 3.49 32.91
CA GLU A 279 -42.06 4.84 33.48
C GLU A 279 -41.47 4.88 34.90
N GLU A 280 -41.77 3.89 35.73
CA GLU A 280 -41.21 3.79 37.08
C GLU A 280 -39.70 3.50 37.05
N ARG A 281 -39.24 2.62 36.16
CA ARG A 281 -37.80 2.39 35.93
C ARG A 281 -37.10 3.70 35.60
N LEU A 282 -37.59 4.43 34.60
CA LEU A 282 -37.04 5.72 34.22
C LEU A 282 -37.03 6.69 35.41
N ARG A 283 -38.12 6.78 36.17
CA ARG A 283 -38.20 7.63 37.35
C ARG A 283 -37.15 7.31 38.41
N ILE A 284 -36.89 6.03 38.66
CA ILE A 284 -35.87 5.58 39.62
C ILE A 284 -34.46 5.82 39.05
N GLU A 285 -34.21 5.44 37.80
CA GLU A 285 -32.92 5.62 37.13
C GLU A 285 -32.46 7.07 37.17
N GLN A 286 -33.36 8.02 36.94
CA GLN A 286 -33.06 9.45 36.92
C GLN A 286 -32.67 10.04 38.29
N GLN A 287 -32.74 9.26 39.38
CA GLN A 287 -32.18 9.64 40.69
C GLN A 287 -30.66 9.45 40.77
N TYR A 288 -30.12 8.65 39.86
CA TYR A 288 -28.71 8.29 39.71
C TYR A 288 -28.15 8.94 38.44
N TYR A 289 -26.82 9.01 38.34
CA TYR A 289 -26.13 9.58 37.18
C TYR A 289 -25.67 8.51 36.20
N TYR A 290 -25.48 7.29 36.66
CA TYR A 290 -25.12 6.18 35.78
C TYR A 290 -25.66 4.86 36.32
N VAL A 291 -25.89 3.94 35.40
CA VAL A 291 -26.24 2.56 35.68
C VAL A 291 -25.13 1.67 35.14
N TYR A 292 -24.77 0.62 35.87
CA TYR A 292 -23.74 -0.33 35.46
C TYR A 292 -24.16 -1.76 35.72
N SER A 293 -23.57 -2.69 34.97
CA SER A 293 -23.72 -4.11 35.17
C SER A 293 -22.34 -4.76 35.18
N GLU A 294 -21.93 -5.28 36.35
CA GLU A 294 -20.68 -6.03 36.48
C GLU A 294 -20.72 -7.27 35.59
N LYS A 295 -21.80 -8.05 35.68
CA LYS A 295 -22.03 -9.25 34.87
C LYS A 295 -22.07 -8.97 33.36
N GLY A 296 -22.59 -7.80 32.98
CA GLY A 296 -22.67 -7.38 31.57
C GLY A 296 -21.43 -6.64 31.06
N HIS A 297 -20.47 -6.33 31.93
CA HIS A 297 -19.30 -5.47 31.66
C HIS A 297 -19.62 -4.15 30.93
N ASN A 298 -20.81 -3.59 31.17
CA ASN A 298 -21.29 -2.38 30.54
C ASN A 298 -21.78 -1.37 31.57
N ALA A 299 -21.72 -0.09 31.18
CA ALA A 299 -22.29 1.00 31.93
C ALA A 299 -22.80 2.07 30.95
N TYR A 300 -23.82 2.80 31.36
CA TYR A 300 -24.36 3.93 30.60
C TYR A 300 -24.73 5.06 31.55
N MET A 301 -24.70 6.29 31.03
CA MET A 301 -25.19 7.45 31.77
C MET A 301 -26.70 7.59 31.65
N THR A 302 -27.35 8.02 32.73
CA THR A 302 -28.74 8.46 32.70
C THR A 302 -28.83 9.88 32.14
N GLU A 303 -30.03 10.35 31.79
CA GLU A 303 -30.20 11.75 31.35
C GLU A 303 -29.76 12.75 32.43
N ALA A 304 -30.11 12.47 33.70
CA ALA A 304 -29.62 13.23 34.85
C ALA A 304 -28.08 13.23 34.94
N GLY A 305 -27.43 12.12 34.61
CA GLY A 305 -25.98 12.02 34.53
C GLY A 305 -25.37 12.84 33.41
N ILE A 306 -25.94 12.80 32.21
CA ILE A 306 -25.50 13.61 31.07
C ILE A 306 -25.57 15.10 31.43
N LEU A 307 -26.69 15.56 31.97
CA LEU A 307 -26.87 16.96 32.39
C LEU A 307 -25.90 17.36 33.51
N ALA A 308 -25.67 16.46 34.47
CA ALA A 308 -24.69 16.70 35.55
C ALA A 308 -23.26 16.81 35.00
N ALA A 309 -22.86 15.91 34.08
CA ALA A 309 -21.54 15.92 33.48
C ALA A 309 -21.31 17.16 32.62
N GLN A 310 -22.29 17.55 31.79
CA GLN A 310 -22.27 18.78 31.01
C GLN A 310 -22.01 20.00 31.92
N LYS A 311 -22.74 20.10 33.03
CA LYS A 311 -22.56 21.17 34.00
C LYS A 311 -21.19 21.13 34.68
N GLU A 312 -20.71 19.96 35.08
CA GLU A 312 -19.41 19.81 35.76
C GLU A 312 -18.21 20.08 34.85
N LEU A 313 -18.32 19.73 33.57
CA LEU A 313 -17.30 19.97 32.54
C LEU A 313 -17.41 21.36 31.91
N GLY A 314 -18.49 22.10 32.17
CA GLY A 314 -18.74 23.41 31.59
C GLY A 314 -19.08 23.35 30.09
N ILE A 315 -19.64 22.23 29.63
CA ILE A 315 -20.00 22.00 28.23
C ILE A 315 -21.52 22.09 28.12
N PRO A 316 -22.08 23.03 27.32
CA PRO A 316 -23.52 23.24 27.25
C PRO A 316 -24.30 22.01 26.78
N ASP A 317 -23.78 21.31 25.76
CA ASP A 317 -24.40 20.15 25.14
C ASP A 317 -23.30 19.26 24.55
N PHE A 318 -23.24 17.99 24.94
CA PHE A 318 -22.29 17.02 24.38
C PHE A 318 -22.54 16.69 22.91
N TYR A 319 -23.75 16.94 22.41
CA TYR A 319 -24.17 16.59 21.06
C TYR A 319 -24.17 17.80 20.10
N ALA A 320 -23.72 18.98 20.56
CA ALA A 320 -23.53 20.12 19.69
C ALA A 320 -22.39 19.87 18.69
N ILE A 321 -22.58 20.30 17.43
CA ILE A 321 -21.64 20.10 16.31
C ILE A 321 -20.21 20.55 16.67
N GLU A 322 -20.07 21.59 17.47
CA GLU A 322 -18.81 22.21 17.89
C GLU A 322 -17.96 21.29 18.79
N VAL A 323 -18.57 20.37 19.53
CA VAL A 323 -17.91 19.47 20.49
C VAL A 323 -18.18 17.99 20.20
N MET A 324 -18.95 17.66 19.16
CA MET A 324 -19.34 16.28 18.83
C MET A 324 -18.12 15.38 18.56
N ASN A 325 -17.04 15.94 17.99
CA ASN A 325 -15.78 15.23 17.76
C ASN A 325 -15.05 14.84 19.05
N ASP A 326 -15.40 15.43 20.19
CA ASP A 326 -14.76 15.14 21.47
C ASP A 326 -15.25 13.83 22.09
N ASN A 327 -16.44 13.35 21.68
CA ASN A 327 -17.08 12.13 22.15
C ASN A 327 -17.05 11.97 23.70
N TRP A 328 -17.46 13.03 24.40
CA TRP A 328 -17.56 13.05 25.87
C TRP A 328 -18.36 11.89 26.47
N PRO A 329 -19.51 11.46 25.89
CA PRO A 329 -20.23 10.29 26.39
C PRO A 329 -19.36 9.04 26.47
N HIS A 330 -18.60 8.74 25.42
CA HIS A 330 -17.71 7.59 25.38
C HIS A 330 -16.63 7.67 26.47
N HIS A 331 -15.94 8.81 26.62
CA HIS A 331 -14.91 8.96 27.66
C HIS A 331 -15.47 8.79 29.08
N LEU A 332 -16.66 9.33 29.35
CA LEU A 332 -17.35 9.18 30.64
C LEU A 332 -17.78 7.74 30.88
N GLU A 333 -18.32 7.06 29.88
CA GLU A 333 -18.69 5.64 29.98
C GLU A 333 -17.47 4.75 30.25
N GLN A 334 -16.35 4.94 29.55
CA GLN A 334 -15.11 4.20 29.83
C GLN A 334 -14.58 4.48 31.24
N ALA A 335 -14.66 5.73 31.71
CA ALA A 335 -14.29 6.09 33.07
C ALA A 335 -15.22 5.43 34.11
N ILE A 336 -16.54 5.40 33.87
CA ILE A 336 -17.49 4.68 34.74
C ILE A 336 -17.10 3.22 34.82
N ARG A 337 -16.94 2.53 33.68
CA ARG A 337 -16.52 1.12 33.62
C ARG A 337 -15.22 0.90 34.40
N ALA A 338 -14.21 1.73 34.17
CA ALA A 338 -12.93 1.65 34.88
C ALA A 338 -13.11 1.75 36.41
N HIS A 339 -14.03 2.60 36.89
CA HIS A 339 -14.26 2.81 38.32
C HIS A 339 -15.13 1.76 39.02
N VAL A 340 -16.11 1.18 38.32
CA VAL A 340 -17.13 0.33 38.96
C VAL A 340 -17.15 -1.12 38.49
N ILE A 341 -16.48 -1.45 37.37
CA ILE A 341 -16.43 -2.81 36.83
C ILE A 341 -15.01 -3.39 36.92
N TYR A 342 -13.99 -2.57 36.65
CA TYR A 342 -12.60 -3.03 36.62
C TYR A 342 -11.87 -2.64 37.92
N GLU A 343 -11.84 -3.58 38.86
CA GLU A 343 -11.17 -3.39 40.15
C GLU A 343 -9.67 -3.76 40.10
N ALA A 344 -8.87 -2.98 40.83
CA ALA A 344 -7.45 -3.28 41.03
C ALA A 344 -7.31 -4.57 41.86
N GLU A 345 -6.24 -5.33 41.62
CA GLU A 345 -5.96 -6.66 42.17
C GLU A 345 -6.94 -7.77 41.74
N VAL A 346 -7.95 -7.45 40.93
CA VAL A 346 -8.91 -8.42 40.35
C VAL A 346 -8.81 -8.44 38.83
N ALA A 347 -9.10 -7.31 38.19
CA ALA A 347 -9.08 -7.20 36.73
C ALA A 347 -7.71 -6.76 36.19
N TYR A 348 -6.90 -6.11 37.01
CA TYR A 348 -5.53 -5.69 36.70
C TYR A 348 -4.72 -5.46 37.95
N VAL A 349 -3.40 -5.36 37.77
CA VAL A 349 -2.45 -4.87 38.78
C VAL A 349 -1.68 -3.69 38.22
N VAL A 350 -1.23 -2.80 39.10
CA VAL A 350 -0.32 -1.71 38.73
C VAL A 350 1.10 -2.09 39.13
N LYS A 351 2.00 -2.20 38.16
CA LYS A 351 3.40 -2.56 38.40
C LYS A 351 4.30 -1.63 37.59
N GLU A 352 5.31 -1.05 38.24
CA GLU A 352 6.29 -0.15 37.61
C GLU A 352 5.66 1.04 36.85
N GLY A 353 4.48 1.49 37.29
CA GLY A 353 3.74 2.57 36.65
C GLY A 353 3.00 2.14 35.37
N GLU A 354 2.79 0.84 35.16
CA GLU A 354 1.98 0.28 34.07
C GLU A 354 0.79 -0.51 34.60
N VAL A 355 -0.33 -0.47 33.87
CA VAL A 355 -1.51 -1.31 34.11
C VAL A 355 -1.29 -2.65 33.41
N ILE A 356 -1.27 -3.75 34.16
CA ILE A 356 -1.13 -5.11 33.63
C ILE A 356 -2.44 -5.86 33.86
N ILE A 357 -3.07 -6.33 32.78
CA ILE A 357 -4.35 -7.03 32.83
C ILE A 357 -4.17 -8.39 33.52
N VAL A 358 -5.08 -8.74 34.41
CA VAL A 358 -5.17 -10.06 35.03
C VAL A 358 -6.21 -10.88 34.26
N ASP A 359 -5.83 -12.09 33.83
CA ASP A 359 -6.77 -13.03 33.21
C ASP A 359 -7.75 -13.56 34.26
N GLU A 360 -9.05 -13.38 34.02
CA GLU A 360 -10.12 -13.69 34.98
C GLU A 360 -10.22 -15.19 35.33
N PHE A 361 -9.81 -16.07 34.43
CA PHE A 361 -9.90 -17.52 34.65
C PHE A 361 -8.68 -18.09 35.35
N THR A 362 -7.50 -17.57 35.04
CA THR A 362 -6.21 -18.15 35.45
C THR A 362 -5.45 -17.32 36.46
N GLY A 363 -5.83 -16.05 36.67
CA GLY A 363 -5.10 -15.09 37.51
C GLY A 363 -3.73 -14.70 36.94
N ARG A 364 -3.44 -15.05 35.68
CA ARG A 364 -2.14 -14.76 35.05
C ARG A 364 -2.07 -13.30 34.62
N LEU A 365 -0.88 -12.72 34.81
CA LEU A 365 -0.55 -11.39 34.30
C LEU A 365 -0.37 -11.44 32.78
N MET A 366 -1.13 -10.64 32.06
CA MET A 366 -1.08 -10.52 30.60
C MET A 366 -0.24 -9.31 30.18
N GLU A 367 1.08 -9.42 30.36
CA GLU A 367 2.03 -8.39 29.95
C GLU A 367 1.92 -8.07 28.44
N GLY A 368 1.98 -6.78 28.09
CA GLY A 368 1.85 -6.30 26.72
C GLY A 368 0.42 -6.28 26.16
N ARG A 369 -0.59 -6.80 26.89
CA ARG A 369 -1.99 -6.67 26.49
C ARG A 369 -2.62 -5.40 27.06
N ARG A 370 -3.44 -4.75 26.24
CA ARG A 370 -4.26 -3.59 26.60
C ARG A 370 -5.72 -3.86 26.27
N TRP A 371 -6.64 -3.23 27.01
CA TRP A 371 -8.05 -3.23 26.62
C TRP A 371 -8.26 -2.24 25.48
N SER A 372 -9.13 -2.59 24.53
CA SER A 372 -9.48 -1.75 23.39
C SER A 372 -10.47 -0.64 23.77
N ASP A 373 -10.79 0.22 22.80
CA ASP A 373 -11.90 1.18 22.87
C ASP A 373 -11.79 2.18 24.03
N GLY A 374 -10.55 2.61 24.33
CA GLY A 374 -10.31 3.65 25.34
C GLY A 374 -10.34 3.18 26.80
N LEU A 375 -10.72 1.93 27.08
CA LEU A 375 -10.84 1.43 28.45
C LEU A 375 -9.49 1.40 29.18
N HIS A 376 -8.41 1.03 28.50
CA HIS A 376 -7.08 0.97 29.12
C HIS A 376 -6.60 2.36 29.54
N GLN A 377 -6.82 3.36 28.69
CA GLN A 377 -6.55 4.77 28.98
C GLN A 377 -7.39 5.28 30.17
N ALA A 378 -8.66 4.86 30.26
CA ALA A 378 -9.52 5.20 31.39
C ALA A 378 -9.05 4.57 32.72
N VAL A 379 -8.54 3.33 32.68
CA VAL A 379 -7.93 2.67 33.87
C VAL A 379 -6.60 3.33 34.24
N GLU A 380 -5.76 3.68 33.26
CA GLU A 380 -4.53 4.46 33.51
C GLU A 380 -4.87 5.80 34.19
N ALA A 381 -5.89 6.53 33.71
CA ALA A 381 -6.38 7.76 34.33
C ALA A 381 -6.86 7.53 35.77
N LYS A 382 -7.63 6.45 35.99
CA LYS A 382 -8.12 6.04 37.33
C LYS A 382 -6.97 5.74 38.30
N GLU A 383 -5.86 5.21 37.84
CA GLU A 383 -4.71 4.91 38.68
C GLU A 383 -3.70 6.06 38.76
N GLY A 384 -4.00 7.20 38.12
CA GLY A 384 -3.10 8.36 38.07
C GLY A 384 -1.82 8.10 37.28
N ILE A 385 -1.84 7.09 36.40
CA ILE A 385 -0.75 6.71 35.52
C ILE A 385 -0.77 7.62 34.29
N LYS A 386 0.42 8.02 33.83
CA LYS A 386 0.54 8.80 32.60
C LYS A 386 0.05 7.96 31.41
N ILE A 387 -1.11 8.33 30.87
CA ILE A 387 -1.67 7.71 29.67
C ILE A 387 -0.68 7.89 28.51
N ARG A 388 -0.40 6.78 27.82
CA ARG A 388 0.46 6.80 26.62
C ARG A 388 -0.38 7.21 25.42
N GLU A 389 0.07 8.22 24.69
CA GLU A 389 -0.47 8.51 23.36
C GLU A 389 -0.21 7.31 22.46
N GLU A 390 -1.28 6.72 21.92
CA GLU A 390 -1.18 5.63 20.96
C GLU A 390 -1.18 6.20 19.55
N ASN A 391 -0.33 5.63 18.69
CA ASN A 391 -0.44 5.85 17.26
C ASN A 391 -1.52 4.90 16.72
N GLN A 392 -2.50 5.45 16.00
CA GLN A 392 -3.50 4.67 15.28
C GLN A 392 -3.15 4.57 13.81
N THR A 393 -3.53 3.46 13.17
CA THR A 393 -3.43 3.32 11.71
C THR A 393 -4.51 4.16 11.05
N LEU A 394 -4.10 5.17 10.29
CA LEU A 394 -5.01 6.07 9.56
C LEU A 394 -5.35 5.53 8.18
N ALA A 395 -4.36 4.95 7.49
CA ALA A 395 -4.53 4.40 6.15
C ALA A 395 -3.55 3.24 5.92
N THR A 396 -3.99 2.22 5.18
CA THR A 396 -3.16 1.05 4.86
C THR A 396 -3.47 0.51 3.47
N VAL A 397 -2.45 0.04 2.76
CA VAL A 397 -2.59 -0.70 1.51
C VAL A 397 -1.43 -1.68 1.36
N THR A 398 -1.71 -2.89 0.87
CA THR A 398 -0.64 -3.81 0.46
C THR A 398 -0.10 -3.42 -0.91
N ILE A 399 1.18 -3.65 -1.18
CA ILE A 399 1.77 -3.43 -2.51
C ILE A 399 0.97 -4.20 -3.59
N GLN A 400 0.53 -5.42 -3.26
CA GLN A 400 -0.36 -6.22 -4.10
C GLN A 400 -1.64 -5.48 -4.49
N ASN A 401 -2.41 -4.99 -3.51
CA ASN A 401 -3.67 -4.32 -3.77
C ASN A 401 -3.45 -2.97 -4.48
N PHE A 402 -2.39 -2.24 -4.13
CA PHE A 402 -2.07 -0.98 -4.78
C PHE A 402 -1.81 -1.15 -6.29
N PHE A 403 -0.95 -2.09 -6.68
CA PHE A 403 -0.65 -2.28 -8.11
C PHE A 403 -1.79 -2.91 -8.91
N ARG A 404 -2.73 -3.60 -8.25
CA ARG A 404 -3.98 -4.06 -8.88
C ARG A 404 -4.94 -2.93 -9.23
N LEU A 405 -4.72 -1.71 -8.74
CA LEU A 405 -5.53 -0.54 -9.11
C LEU A 405 -5.19 0.02 -10.51
N TYR A 406 -4.11 -0.44 -11.14
CA TYR A 406 -3.74 0.03 -12.47
C TYR A 406 -4.58 -0.65 -13.56
N GLU A 407 -5.03 0.10 -14.57
CA GLU A 407 -5.73 -0.47 -15.73
C GLU A 407 -4.85 -1.48 -16.48
N LYS A 408 -3.54 -1.19 -16.55
CA LYS A 408 -2.54 -2.09 -17.10
C LYS A 408 -1.29 -2.10 -16.24
N LEU A 409 -0.76 -3.29 -15.98
CA LEU A 409 0.43 -3.53 -15.19
C LEU A 409 1.41 -4.37 -16.01
N SER A 410 2.70 -4.05 -15.93
CA SER A 410 3.77 -4.81 -16.58
C SER A 410 5.04 -4.71 -15.74
N GLY A 411 6.04 -5.52 -16.05
CA GLY A 411 7.33 -5.40 -15.38
C GLY A 411 8.47 -6.08 -16.12
N MET A 412 9.68 -5.85 -15.65
CA MET A 412 10.88 -6.46 -16.19
C MET A 412 11.81 -6.91 -15.06
N THR A 413 12.53 -8.00 -15.28
CA THR A 413 13.54 -8.53 -14.35
C THR A 413 14.42 -9.53 -15.09
N GLY A 414 15.53 -9.96 -14.49
CA GLY A 414 16.34 -11.07 -15.00
C GLY A 414 15.88 -12.45 -14.55
N THR A 415 14.95 -12.54 -13.59
CA THR A 415 14.70 -13.76 -12.79
C THR A 415 13.21 -13.99 -12.49
N ALA A 416 12.30 -13.76 -13.45
CA ALA A 416 10.85 -13.88 -13.21
C ALA A 416 10.26 -15.28 -13.40
N LEU A 417 10.91 -16.15 -14.19
CA LEU A 417 10.34 -17.43 -14.62
C LEU A 417 10.11 -18.38 -13.45
N THR A 418 10.95 -18.30 -12.41
CA THR A 418 10.78 -19.08 -11.18
C THR A 418 9.50 -18.71 -10.44
N GLU A 419 9.14 -17.42 -10.44
CA GLU A 419 7.95 -16.86 -9.77
C GLU A 419 6.73 -16.72 -10.69
N ALA A 420 6.79 -17.24 -11.92
CA ALA A 420 5.75 -17.05 -12.94
C ALA A 420 4.35 -17.49 -12.49
N ALA A 421 4.25 -18.56 -11.70
CA ALA A 421 2.98 -19.04 -11.17
C ALA A 421 2.37 -18.05 -10.17
N GLU A 422 3.19 -17.39 -9.35
CA GLU A 422 2.77 -16.42 -8.35
C GLU A 422 2.31 -15.12 -9.02
N PHE A 423 3.10 -14.60 -9.97
CA PHE A 423 2.73 -13.43 -10.77
C PHE A 423 1.37 -13.59 -11.45
N PHE A 424 1.12 -14.74 -12.08
CA PHE A 424 -0.17 -15.00 -12.73
C PHE A 424 -1.31 -15.16 -11.72
N LYS A 425 -1.06 -15.82 -10.59
CA LYS A 425 -2.07 -16.04 -9.56
C LYS A 425 -2.55 -14.72 -8.95
N ILE A 426 -1.62 -13.83 -8.58
CA ILE A 426 -1.90 -12.60 -7.83
C ILE A 426 -2.24 -11.43 -8.77
N TYR A 427 -1.43 -11.22 -9.81
CA TYR A 427 -1.49 -10.03 -10.67
C TYR A 427 -2.00 -10.30 -12.08
N LYS A 428 -2.23 -11.56 -12.46
CA LYS A 428 -2.59 -11.97 -13.83
C LYS A 428 -1.53 -11.58 -14.86
N LEU A 429 -0.27 -11.49 -14.45
CA LEU A 429 0.86 -11.21 -15.32
C LEU A 429 1.47 -12.53 -15.82
N ASP A 430 1.50 -12.70 -17.15
CA ASP A 430 2.30 -13.76 -17.78
C ASP A 430 3.78 -13.36 -17.81
N VAL A 431 4.69 -14.32 -17.67
CA VAL A 431 6.14 -14.12 -17.84
C VAL A 431 6.55 -14.55 -19.24
N ILE A 432 7.21 -13.65 -19.98
CA ILE A 432 7.74 -13.90 -21.33
C ILE A 432 9.27 -13.80 -21.25
N VAL A 433 9.94 -14.92 -21.55
CA VAL A 433 11.41 -14.99 -21.58
C VAL A 433 11.89 -14.45 -22.91
N ILE A 434 12.53 -13.29 -22.85
CA ILE A 434 13.08 -12.61 -24.03
C ILE A 434 14.45 -13.22 -24.35
N PRO A 435 14.72 -13.59 -25.63
CA PRO A 435 16.03 -14.09 -26.01
C PRO A 435 17.12 -13.02 -25.80
N THR A 436 18.34 -13.46 -25.48
CA THR A 436 19.50 -12.57 -25.37
C THR A 436 19.95 -12.06 -26.73
N ASN A 437 20.41 -10.81 -26.82
CA ASN A 437 20.89 -10.22 -28.07
C ASN A 437 22.12 -10.96 -28.61
N ARG A 438 22.95 -11.48 -27.70
CA ARG A 438 24.14 -12.29 -28.02
C ARG A 438 24.05 -13.64 -27.30
N PRO A 439 24.64 -14.71 -27.85
CA PRO A 439 24.72 -15.99 -27.14
C PRO A 439 25.45 -15.84 -25.81
N LEU A 440 24.84 -16.32 -24.72
CA LEU A 440 25.44 -16.31 -23.39
C LEU A 440 26.69 -17.21 -23.36
N ARG A 441 27.83 -16.66 -22.93
CA ARG A 441 29.10 -17.39 -22.75
C ARG A 441 29.50 -17.60 -21.30
N ARG A 442 28.69 -17.10 -20.36
CA ARG A 442 28.94 -17.27 -18.92
C ARG A 442 28.80 -18.76 -18.58
N LEU A 443 29.87 -19.34 -18.04
CA LEU A 443 29.83 -20.67 -17.46
C LEU A 443 29.24 -20.56 -16.06
N ALA A 444 28.11 -21.22 -15.81
CA ALA A 444 27.56 -21.38 -14.47
C ALA A 444 28.06 -22.72 -13.93
N HIS A 445 28.86 -22.68 -12.87
CA HIS A 445 29.30 -23.87 -12.16
C HIS A 445 28.22 -24.32 -11.16
N ASP A 446 28.20 -25.62 -10.84
CA ASP A 446 27.30 -26.15 -9.82
C ASP A 446 27.69 -25.63 -8.42
N ASP A 447 26.69 -25.52 -7.54
CA ASP A 447 26.90 -25.10 -6.16
C ASP A 447 27.82 -26.06 -5.40
N ARG A 448 28.78 -25.50 -4.66
CA ARG A 448 29.66 -26.25 -3.75
C ARG A 448 29.14 -26.16 -2.32
N VAL A 449 28.71 -27.31 -1.78
CA VAL A 449 28.18 -27.42 -0.41
C VAL A 449 29.28 -27.89 0.55
N PHE A 450 29.41 -27.24 1.71
CA PHE A 450 30.41 -27.53 2.73
C PHE A 450 29.74 -27.91 4.05
N LEU A 451 30.42 -28.75 4.86
CA LEU A 451 29.88 -29.22 6.14
C LEU A 451 29.87 -28.11 7.20
N THR A 452 30.88 -27.24 7.16
CA THR A 452 31.00 -26.11 8.10
C THR A 452 31.17 -24.78 7.38
N GLU A 453 30.78 -23.69 8.05
CA GLU A 453 30.94 -22.34 7.50
C GLU A 453 32.41 -21.96 7.29
N LYS A 454 33.29 -22.44 8.18
CA LYS A 454 34.74 -22.21 8.09
C LYS A 454 35.34 -22.81 6.82
N GLU A 455 34.93 -24.04 6.47
CA GLU A 455 35.38 -24.71 5.23
C GLU A 455 34.89 -23.96 3.99
N LYS A 456 33.63 -23.51 3.99
CA LYS A 456 33.08 -22.66 2.92
C LYS A 456 33.94 -21.42 2.73
N TRP A 457 34.21 -20.66 3.79
CA TRP A 457 34.99 -19.42 3.68
C TRP A 457 36.44 -19.66 3.26
N ASN A 458 37.09 -20.73 3.75
CA ASN A 458 38.43 -21.09 3.29
C ASN A 458 38.45 -21.43 1.78
N ALA A 459 37.44 -22.15 1.29
CA ALA A 459 37.31 -22.48 -0.13
C ALA A 459 37.05 -21.23 -0.99
N VAL A 460 36.20 -20.31 -0.53
CA VAL A 460 35.96 -19.03 -1.21
C VAL A 460 37.23 -18.19 -1.27
N VAL A 461 37.98 -18.07 -0.17
CA VAL A 461 39.26 -17.35 -0.17
C VAL A 461 40.26 -17.99 -1.12
N GLY A 462 40.33 -19.32 -1.15
CA GLY A 462 41.17 -20.06 -2.09
C GLY A 462 40.80 -19.77 -3.55
N GLU A 463 39.52 -19.82 -3.90
CA GLU A 463 39.03 -19.52 -5.25
C GLU A 463 39.30 -18.06 -5.66
N VAL A 464 39.14 -17.10 -4.74
CA VAL A 464 39.49 -15.70 -4.97
C VAL A 464 40.99 -15.55 -5.23
N ALA A 465 41.84 -16.25 -4.46
CA ALA A 465 43.28 -16.21 -4.64
C ALA A 465 43.74 -16.88 -5.95
N ASP A 466 43.09 -17.98 -6.36
CA ASP A 466 43.39 -18.68 -7.62
C ASP A 466 42.95 -17.87 -8.85
N THR A 467 41.94 -17.01 -8.70
CA THR A 467 41.38 -16.19 -9.78
C THR A 467 42.09 -14.84 -9.95
N HIS A 468 42.72 -14.33 -8.89
CA HIS A 468 43.43 -13.04 -8.88
C HIS A 468 44.87 -13.18 -9.39
#